data_AF-C6J1S9-F1
#
_entry.id   AF-C6J1S9-F1
#
_cell.length_a   1.000
_cell.length_b   1.000
_cell.length_c   1.000
_cell.angle_alpha   90.00
_cell.angle_beta   90.00
_cell.angle_gamma   90.00
#
_symmetry.space_group_name_H-M   'P 1'
#
loop_
_entity.id
_entity.type
_entity.pdbx_description
1 polymer ?
#
loop_
_entity_poly.entity_id
_entity_poly.type
_entity_poly.pdbx_seq_one_letter_code
_entity_poly.pdbx_strand_id
1 'polypeptide(L)'
;MKAEVINPFLESARSVIQQVVQVSPSTGSMGVKEVIPVQDHIWIQIGMTGHFSGMVVFGLQEAVALRIVSAMMGGFVLTEMDEMGQSAISELGNMISGNASTILSNQGIVVDITPPQVLKMEHAAGIGPRKALYIPLLMDGIGELDIQVMIS
;
A
#
# COMPACT_ATOMS: atom_id res chain seq x y z
N MET A 1 0.93 19.01 -3.58
CA MET A 1 0.87 17.60 -4.02
C MET A 1 -0.53 17.38 -4.59
N LYS A 2 -0.65 16.89 -5.82
CA LYS A 2 -1.94 16.79 -6.50
C LYS A 2 -2.70 15.56 -5.98
N ALA A 3 -3.86 15.77 -5.35
CA ALA A 3 -4.74 14.68 -4.89
C ALA A 3 -5.14 13.72 -6.03
N GLU A 4 -5.04 14.19 -7.28
CA GLU A 4 -5.25 13.41 -8.50
C GLU A 4 -4.43 12.11 -8.55
N VAL A 5 -3.23 12.07 -7.95
CA VAL A 5 -2.37 10.88 -7.99
C VAL A 5 -2.75 9.82 -6.97
N ILE A 6 -3.25 10.21 -5.78
CA ILE A 6 -3.57 9.24 -4.72
C ILE A 6 -4.91 8.53 -4.93
N ASN A 7 -5.85 9.18 -5.63
CA ASN A 7 -7.21 8.66 -5.83
C ASN A 7 -7.22 7.33 -6.62
N PRO A 8 -6.45 7.14 -7.70
CA PRO A 8 -6.34 5.85 -8.39
C PRO A 8 -5.85 4.72 -7.49
N PHE A 9 -4.86 4.98 -6.62
CA PHE A 9 -4.38 3.99 -5.65
C PHE A 9 -5.44 3.68 -4.59
N LEU A 10 -6.18 4.68 -4.13
CA LEU A 10 -7.30 4.48 -3.19
C LEU A 10 -8.41 3.63 -3.79
N GLU A 11 -8.85 3.96 -4.99
CA GLU A 11 -9.90 3.24 -5.72
C GLU A 11 -9.48 1.79 -5.98
N SER A 12 -8.26 1.61 -6.47
CA SER A 12 -7.67 0.30 -6.69
C SER A 12 -7.57 -0.51 -5.40
N ALA A 13 -7.04 0.07 -4.32
CA ALA A 13 -6.90 -0.60 -3.03
C ALA A 13 -8.25 -1.07 -2.48
N ARG A 14 -9.30 -0.24 -2.58
CA ARG A 14 -10.65 -0.65 -2.18
C ARG A 14 -11.14 -1.85 -2.98
N SER A 15 -10.98 -1.81 -4.30
CA SER A 15 -11.41 -2.89 -5.21
C SER A 15 -10.65 -4.20 -4.93
N VAL A 16 -9.32 -4.13 -4.85
CA VAL A 16 -8.47 -5.31 -4.62
C VAL A 16 -8.74 -5.92 -3.24
N ILE A 17 -8.78 -5.10 -2.18
CA ILE A 17 -9.09 -5.60 -0.82
C ILE A 17 -10.47 -6.26 -0.79
N GLN A 18 -11.48 -5.65 -1.42
CA GLN A 18 -12.80 -6.26 -1.52
C GLN A 18 -12.78 -7.62 -2.23
N GLN A 19 -11.95 -7.78 -3.26
CA GLN A 19 -11.84 -9.02 -4.02
C GLN A 19 -11.09 -10.11 -3.26
N VAL A 20 -9.96 -9.79 -2.63
CA VAL A 20 -9.01 -10.79 -2.09
C VAL A 20 -9.12 -10.99 -0.58
N VAL A 21 -9.67 -10.02 0.14
CA VAL A 21 -9.89 -10.07 1.60
C VAL A 21 -11.38 -10.18 1.94
N GLN A 22 -12.28 -9.95 0.97
CA GLN A 22 -13.73 -10.00 1.13
C GLN A 22 -14.30 -9.02 2.17
N VAL A 23 -13.60 -7.91 2.40
CA VAL A 23 -14.05 -6.80 3.27
C VAL A 23 -14.23 -5.55 2.43
N SER A 24 -15.24 -4.74 2.75
CA SER A 24 -15.44 -3.41 2.16
C SER A 24 -14.70 -2.35 2.99
N PRO A 25 -13.50 -1.90 2.61
CA PRO A 25 -12.80 -0.86 3.35
C PRO A 25 -13.50 0.49 3.21
N SER A 26 -13.65 1.20 4.33
CA SER A 26 -13.98 2.63 4.34
C SER A 26 -12.70 3.46 4.28
N THR A 27 -12.78 4.76 3.96
CA THR A 27 -11.58 5.62 4.03
C THR A 27 -11.70 6.66 5.10
N GLY A 28 -10.60 6.89 5.78
CA GLY A 28 -10.49 7.94 6.79
C GLY A 28 -10.14 9.29 6.16
N SER A 29 -9.63 10.18 6.99
CA SER A 29 -9.31 11.54 6.57
C SER A 29 -7.98 11.60 5.84
N MET A 30 -7.98 12.18 4.64
CA MET A 30 -6.75 12.47 3.89
C MET A 30 -5.97 13.60 4.58
N GLY A 31 -4.65 13.53 4.54
CA GLY A 31 -3.78 14.58 5.07
C GLY A 31 -2.37 14.51 4.52
N VAL A 32 -1.47 15.29 5.13
CA VAL A 32 -0.03 15.24 4.86
C VAL A 32 0.66 14.75 6.13
N LYS A 33 1.53 13.75 6.00
CA LYS A 33 2.36 13.25 7.12
C LYS A 33 3.80 13.07 6.68
N GLU A 34 4.70 13.07 7.66
CA GLU A 34 6.06 12.63 7.43
C GLU A 34 6.09 11.10 7.50
N VAL A 35 6.65 10.47 6.47
CA VAL A 35 6.87 9.02 6.47
C VAL A 35 8.09 8.75 7.35
N ILE A 36 7.84 8.20 8.53
CA ILE A 36 8.87 7.75 9.47
C ILE A 36 8.74 6.24 9.67
N PRO A 37 9.86 5.51 9.75
CA PRO A 37 9.83 4.11 10.15
C PRO A 37 9.22 3.94 11.54
N VAL A 38 8.28 3.00 11.67
CA VAL A 38 7.60 2.66 12.93
C VAL A 38 7.87 1.21 13.26
N GLN A 39 8.12 0.91 14.54
CA GLN A 39 8.24 -0.48 15.01
C GLN A 39 6.98 -1.29 14.70
N ASP A 40 7.15 -2.58 14.48
CA ASP A 40 6.08 -3.53 14.19
C ASP A 40 5.20 -3.12 12.99
N HIS A 41 5.78 -2.41 12.02
CA HIS A 41 5.14 -2.07 10.76
C HIS A 41 5.83 -2.75 9.58
N ILE A 42 5.00 -3.08 8.60
CA ILE A 42 5.39 -3.51 7.27
C ILE A 42 5.10 -2.37 6.30
N TRP A 43 6.02 -2.16 5.37
CA TRP A 43 5.94 -1.14 4.35
C TRP A 43 6.12 -1.79 2.98
N ILE A 44 5.18 -1.58 2.08
CA ILE A 44 5.28 -2.06 0.69
C ILE A 44 5.56 -0.86 -0.18
N GLN A 45 6.76 -0.78 -0.73
CA GLN A 45 7.21 0.34 -1.54
C GLN A 45 7.21 0.01 -3.01
N ILE A 46 6.64 0.90 -3.82
CA ILE A 46 6.60 0.79 -5.28
C ILE A 46 7.01 2.14 -5.87
N GLY A 47 8.10 2.13 -6.62
CA GLY A 47 8.58 3.28 -7.38
C GLY A 47 7.68 3.55 -8.58
N MET A 48 7.54 4.82 -8.94
CA MET A 48 6.74 5.28 -10.07
C MET A 48 7.56 6.25 -10.91
N THR A 49 7.57 6.05 -12.23
CA THR A 49 8.22 6.93 -13.22
C THR A 49 7.28 7.24 -14.39
N GLY A 50 7.64 8.18 -15.27
CA GLY A 50 6.81 8.59 -16.41
C GLY A 50 6.33 10.03 -16.24
N HIS A 51 5.02 10.27 -16.38
CA HIS A 51 4.43 11.60 -16.14
C HIS A 51 4.63 12.10 -14.70
N PHE A 52 4.71 11.17 -13.75
CA PHE A 52 5.09 11.46 -12.37
C PHE A 52 6.32 10.62 -12.02
N SER A 53 7.24 11.23 -11.27
CA SER A 53 8.36 10.51 -10.65
C SER A 53 8.18 10.52 -9.15
N GLY A 54 8.29 9.37 -8.50
CA GLY A 54 7.98 9.25 -7.10
C GLY A 54 7.85 7.82 -6.60
N MET A 55 7.10 7.68 -5.51
CA MET A 55 6.86 6.41 -4.84
C MET A 55 5.47 6.40 -4.21
N VAL A 56 4.82 5.25 -4.29
CA VAL A 56 3.69 4.88 -3.44
C VAL A 56 4.18 3.92 -2.35
N VAL A 57 3.68 4.10 -1.15
CA VAL A 57 3.99 3.27 0.00
C VAL A 57 2.70 2.86 0.68
N PHE A 58 2.54 1.55 0.90
CA PHE A 58 1.48 0.99 1.71
C PHE A 58 2.05 0.63 3.09
N GLY A 59 1.59 1.32 4.13
CA GLY A 59 2.05 1.12 5.50
C GLY A 59 0.97 0.46 6.35
N LEU A 60 1.34 -0.53 7.16
CA LEU A 60 0.42 -1.21 8.05
C LEU A 60 1.19 -1.86 9.21
N GLN A 61 0.51 -2.05 10.34
CA GLN A 61 1.05 -2.86 11.43
C GLN A 61 1.23 -4.31 10.96
N GLU A 62 2.27 -4.99 11.44
CA GLU A 62 2.55 -6.39 11.09
C GLU A 62 1.38 -7.30 11.44
N ALA A 63 0.72 -7.10 12.59
CA ALA A 63 -0.49 -7.83 12.94
C ALA A 63 -1.65 -7.64 11.94
N VAL A 64 -1.80 -6.43 11.37
CA VAL A 64 -2.79 -6.15 10.32
C VAL A 64 -2.39 -6.86 9.03
N ALA A 65 -1.11 -6.84 8.66
CA ALA A 65 -0.60 -7.52 7.49
C ALA A 65 -0.84 -9.03 7.56
N LEU A 66 -0.59 -9.66 8.72
CA LEU A 66 -0.86 -11.07 8.94
C LEU A 66 -2.33 -11.41 8.78
N ARG A 67 -3.26 -10.55 9.26
CA ARG A 67 -4.69 -10.75 9.04
C ARG A 67 -5.08 -10.65 7.57
N ILE A 68 -4.51 -9.71 6.83
CA ILE A 68 -4.75 -9.57 5.39
C ILE A 68 -4.24 -10.80 4.63
N VAL A 69 -2.99 -11.22 4.89
CA VAL A 69 -2.39 -12.40 4.25
C VAL A 69 -3.18 -13.65 4.60
N SER A 70 -3.57 -13.82 5.87
CA SER A 70 -4.42 -14.92 6.32
C SER A 70 -5.69 -14.99 5.49
N ALA A 71 -6.40 -13.87 5.32
CA ALA A 71 -7.61 -13.81 4.50
C ALA A 71 -7.33 -14.18 3.02
N MET A 72 -6.26 -13.65 2.42
CA MET A 72 -5.85 -13.98 1.05
C MET A 72 -5.54 -15.47 0.86
N MET A 73 -5.04 -16.14 1.90
CA MET A 73 -4.66 -17.55 1.88
C MET A 73 -5.78 -18.49 2.32
N GLY A 74 -7.00 -18.01 2.50
CA GLY A 74 -8.16 -18.85 2.88
C GLY A 74 -8.41 -18.97 4.39
N GLY A 75 -7.86 -18.06 5.20
CA GLY A 75 -8.18 -17.90 6.62
C GLY A 75 -7.30 -18.69 7.58
N PHE A 76 -6.11 -19.16 7.17
CA PHE A 76 -5.18 -19.85 8.07
C PHE A 76 -4.54 -18.87 9.05
N VAL A 77 -4.35 -19.28 10.30
CA VAL A 77 -3.68 -18.46 11.31
C VAL A 77 -2.19 -18.35 10.97
N LEU A 78 -1.71 -17.12 10.85
CA LEU A 78 -0.30 -16.79 10.66
C LEU A 78 0.24 -16.13 11.92
N THR A 79 1.39 -16.61 12.39
CA THR A 79 2.05 -16.09 13.61
C THR A 79 3.20 -15.15 13.29
N GLU A 80 3.74 -15.21 12.08
CA GLU A 80 4.86 -14.39 11.62
C GLU A 80 4.81 -14.16 10.10
N MET A 81 5.50 -13.12 9.65
CA MET A 81 5.61 -12.78 8.23
C MET A 81 6.77 -13.54 7.57
N ASP A 82 6.53 -14.81 7.25
CA ASP A 82 7.47 -15.69 6.55
C ASP A 82 7.58 -15.36 5.05
N GLU A 83 8.37 -16.14 4.29
CA GLU A 83 8.57 -15.92 2.85
C GLU A 83 7.27 -15.97 2.05
N MET A 84 6.32 -16.83 2.46
CA MET A 84 5.03 -16.96 1.79
C MET A 84 4.15 -15.75 2.07
N GLY A 85 4.11 -15.29 3.33
CA GLY A 85 3.41 -14.08 3.72
C GLY A 85 3.98 -12.84 3.06
N GLN A 86 5.30 -12.73 2.96
CA GLN A 86 5.97 -11.65 2.23
C GLN A 86 5.60 -11.66 0.75
N SER A 87 5.53 -12.84 0.14
CA SER A 87 5.11 -12.99 -1.27
C SER A 87 3.65 -12.58 -1.46
N ALA A 88 2.76 -12.98 -0.56
CA ALA A 88 1.34 -12.66 -0.63
C ALA A 88 1.07 -11.16 -0.44
N ILE A 89 1.70 -10.52 0.55
CA ILE A 89 1.53 -9.08 0.78
C ILE A 89 2.18 -8.25 -0.33
N SER A 90 3.29 -8.74 -0.90
CA SER A 90 3.92 -8.17 -2.09
C SER A 90 2.97 -8.20 -3.29
N GLU A 91 2.31 -9.34 -3.54
CA GLU A 91 1.32 -9.48 -4.61
C GLU A 91 0.12 -8.54 -4.41
N LEU A 92 -0.32 -8.32 -3.17
CA LEU A 92 -1.34 -7.31 -2.86
C LEU A 92 -0.91 -5.92 -3.34
N GLY A 93 0.30 -5.49 -2.97
CA GLY A 93 0.84 -4.18 -3.40
C GLY A 93 0.97 -4.07 -4.92
N ASN A 94 1.36 -5.16 -5.58
CA ASN A 94 1.47 -5.25 -7.03
C ASN A 94 0.11 -5.12 -7.72
N MET A 95 -0.91 -5.88 -7.28
CA MET A 95 -2.27 -5.79 -7.80
C MET A 95 -2.83 -4.38 -7.65
N ILE A 96 -2.67 -3.77 -6.47
CA ILE A 96 -3.16 -2.41 -6.22
C ILE A 96 -2.48 -1.42 -7.17
N SER A 97 -1.16 -1.50 -7.32
CA SER A 97 -0.41 -0.52 -8.11
C SER A 97 -0.59 -0.71 -9.61
N GLY A 98 -0.69 -1.95 -10.11
CA GLY A 98 -0.97 -2.23 -11.52
C GLY A 98 -2.38 -1.81 -11.94
N ASN A 99 -3.37 -1.98 -11.07
CA ASN A 99 -4.72 -1.47 -11.31
C ASN A 99 -4.72 0.07 -11.27
N ALA A 100 -3.99 0.69 -10.33
CA ALA A 100 -3.88 2.15 -10.24
C ALA A 100 -3.20 2.76 -11.47
N SER A 101 -2.12 2.14 -11.99
CA SER A 101 -1.46 2.60 -13.23
C SER A 101 -2.39 2.50 -14.43
N THR A 102 -3.26 1.49 -14.48
CA THR A 102 -4.29 1.35 -15.52
C THR A 102 -5.33 2.47 -15.43
N ILE A 103 -5.82 2.79 -14.22
CA ILE A 103 -6.75 3.90 -13.98
C ILE A 103 -6.12 5.23 -14.41
N LEU A 104 -4.85 5.47 -14.04
CA LEU A 104 -4.10 6.66 -14.46
C LEU A 104 -3.96 6.73 -15.99
N SER A 105 -3.64 5.62 -16.65
CA SER A 105 -3.50 5.55 -18.11
C SER A 105 -4.80 5.94 -18.81
N ASN A 106 -5.95 5.47 -18.30
CA ASN A 106 -7.27 5.85 -18.81
C ASN A 106 -7.59 7.35 -18.63
N GLN A 107 -6.91 8.03 -17.70
CA GLN A 107 -7.00 9.47 -17.49
C GLN A 107 -5.94 10.25 -18.31
N GLY A 108 -5.22 9.58 -19.20
CA GLY A 108 -4.14 10.18 -20.01
C GLY A 108 -2.82 10.34 -19.24
N ILE A 109 -2.67 9.68 -18.09
CA ILE A 109 -1.47 9.74 -17.25
C ILE A 109 -0.73 8.42 -17.35
N VAL A 110 0.40 8.40 -18.06
CA VAL A 110 1.22 7.19 -18.20
C VAL A 110 2.28 7.14 -17.10
N VAL A 111 2.29 6.04 -16.35
CA VAL A 111 3.30 5.74 -15.33
C VAL A 111 3.78 4.30 -15.46
N ASP A 112 5.08 4.12 -15.25
CA ASP A 112 5.71 2.81 -15.07
C ASP A 112 5.93 2.58 -13.57
N ILE A 113 5.70 1.35 -13.10
CA ILE A 113 5.87 0.98 -11.71
C ILE A 113 6.96 -0.08 -11.55
N THR A 114 7.71 0.00 -10.45
CA THR A 114 8.68 -1.04 -10.09
C THR A 114 7.99 -2.23 -9.42
N PRO A 115 8.63 -3.41 -9.36
CA PRO A 115 8.20 -4.44 -8.44
C PRO A 115 8.14 -3.92 -6.99
N PRO A 116 7.19 -4.43 -6.18
CA PRO A 116 7.11 -4.12 -4.76
C PRO A 116 8.36 -4.53 -3.98
N GLN A 117 8.76 -3.69 -3.03
CA GLN A 117 9.74 -4.01 -2.00
C GLN A 117 9.06 -4.00 -0.63
N VAL A 118 9.13 -5.11 0.09
CA VAL A 118 8.59 -5.24 1.44
C VAL A 118 9.68 -4.89 2.44
N LEU A 119 9.44 -3.89 3.29
CA LEU A 119 10.39 -3.40 4.28
C LEU A 119 9.82 -3.53 5.70
N LYS A 120 10.72 -3.87 6.63
CA LYS A 120 10.52 -3.79 8.08
C LYS A 120 11.48 -2.76 8.67
N MET A 121 11.26 -2.36 9.92
CA MET A 121 12.05 -1.35 10.62
C MET A 121 13.57 -1.58 10.58
N GLU A 122 14.00 -2.83 10.75
CA GLU A 122 15.40 -3.27 10.68
C GLU A 122 16.08 -2.97 9.32
N HIS A 123 15.30 -2.76 8.26
CA HIS A 123 15.76 -2.42 6.91
C HIS A 123 15.36 -1.00 6.48
N ALA A 124 14.80 -0.19 7.39
CA ALA A 124 14.19 1.11 7.06
C ALA A 124 15.19 2.28 6.97
N ALA A 125 16.49 2.01 6.93
CA ALA A 125 17.56 3.01 6.84
C ALA A 125 17.49 3.92 5.58
N GLY A 126 16.65 3.57 4.59
CA GLY A 126 16.41 4.35 3.38
C GLY A 126 15.15 5.24 3.39
N ILE A 127 14.27 5.12 4.40
CA ILE A 127 13.08 5.97 4.52
C ILE A 127 13.49 7.24 5.27
N GLY A 128 14.16 8.16 4.57
CA GLY A 128 14.36 9.51 5.08
C GLY A 128 13.01 10.23 5.20
N PRO A 129 12.87 11.20 6.13
CA PRO A 129 11.63 11.94 6.30
C PRO A 129 11.25 12.64 5.00
N ARG A 130 10.15 12.18 4.40
CA ARG A 130 9.54 12.79 3.23
C ARG A 130 8.10 13.11 3.55
N LYS A 131 7.65 14.29 3.13
CA LYS A 131 6.23 14.64 3.19
C LYS A 131 5.49 13.80 2.17
N ALA A 132 4.56 12.98 2.64
CA ALA A 132 3.65 12.20 1.81
C ALA A 132 2.24 12.74 1.94
N LEU A 133 1.51 12.75 0.83
CA LEU A 133 0.06 12.76 0.89
C LEU A 133 -0.36 11.37 1.40
N TYR A 134 -1.18 11.30 2.43
CA TYR A 134 -1.64 10.04 3.00
C TYR A 134 -3.16 9.96 3.05
N ILE A 135 -3.67 8.74 2.91
CA ILE A 135 -5.06 8.42 3.15
C ILE A 135 -5.17 7.00 3.74
N PRO A 136 -5.85 6.82 4.89
CA PRO A 136 -6.00 5.51 5.49
C PRO A 136 -7.24 4.79 4.96
N LEU A 137 -7.09 3.48 4.74
CA LEU A 137 -8.19 2.54 4.53
C LEU A 137 -8.46 1.76 5.80
N LEU A 138 -9.70 1.83 6.27
CA LEU A 138 -10.17 1.19 7.48
C LEU A 138 -10.96 -0.07 7.09
N MET A 139 -10.45 -1.24 7.49
CA MET A 139 -11.06 -2.54 7.25
C MET A 139 -11.62 -3.10 8.57
N ASP A 140 -12.94 -3.27 8.63
CA ASP A 140 -13.59 -3.79 9.84
C ASP A 140 -13.08 -5.20 10.19
N GLY A 141 -12.80 -5.43 11.47
CA GLY A 141 -12.19 -6.68 11.96
C GLY A 141 -10.72 -6.93 11.56
N ILE A 142 -10.13 -6.12 10.67
CA ILE A 142 -8.76 -6.33 10.13
C ILE A 142 -7.80 -5.22 10.52
N GLY A 143 -8.24 -3.96 10.57
CA GLY A 143 -7.40 -2.82 10.92
C GLY A 143 -7.16 -1.87 9.74
N GLU A 144 -6.01 -1.20 9.75
CA GLU A 144 -5.77 -0.02 8.90
C GLU A 144 -4.62 -0.26 7.90
N LEU A 145 -4.83 0.17 6.66
CA LEU A 145 -3.81 0.26 5.61
C LEU A 145 -3.65 1.73 5.22
N ASP A 146 -2.47 2.29 5.48
CA ASP A 146 -2.11 3.63 5.03
C ASP A 146 -1.62 3.62 3.59
N ILE A 147 -2.24 4.41 2.72
CA ILE A 147 -1.74 4.68 1.37
C ILE A 147 -1.00 6.01 1.40
N GLN A 148 0.26 6.03 0.97
CA GLN A 148 1.13 7.20 1.05
C GLN A 148 1.79 7.45 -0.30
N VAL A 149 1.65 8.66 -0.83
CA VAL A 149 2.18 9.03 -2.15
C VAL A 149 3.14 10.20 -2.00
N MET A 150 4.33 10.03 -2.56
CA MET A 150 5.38 11.04 -2.65
C MET A 150 5.76 11.22 -4.12
N ILE A 151 5.58 12.42 -4.65
CA ILE A 151 5.91 12.75 -6.03
C ILE A 151 6.75 14.03 -6.07
N SER A 152 7.70 14.06 -7.00
CA SER A 152 8.51 15.23 -7.36
C SER A 152 8.00 15.93 -8.60
#